data_AF-A0A108U9L0-F1
#
_entry.id   AF-A0A108U9L0-F1
#
_cell.length_a   1.000
_cell.length_b   1.000
_cell.length_c   1.000
_cell.angle_alpha   90.00
_cell.angle_beta   90.00
_cell.angle_gamma   90.00
#
_symmetry.space_group_name_H-M   'P 1'
#
loop_
_entity.id
_entity.type
_entity.pdbx_description
1 polymer ?
#
loop_
_entity_poly.entity_id
_entity_poly.type
_entity_poly.pdbx_seq_one_letter_code
_entity_poly.pdbx_strand_id
1 'polypeptide(L)'
;MTDIILHNLDAILADRLRRVAEARGWSLQRTALHLIESGLFVVEAEMVGRFNDHDADALQEAIAALQEIPSDPGFSLIGRAEPQEAPKPRSAGPDLSGLELLEEFRPRTPDSA
;
A
#
# COMPACT_ATOMS: atom_id res chain seq x y z
N MET A 1 37.70 -9.97 -1.89
CA MET A 1 37.17 -9.09 -0.83
C MET A 1 38.25 -8.05 -0.58
N THR A 2 37.98 -6.80 -0.93
CA THR A 2 38.97 -5.72 -0.81
C THR A 2 38.94 -5.22 0.62
N ASP A 3 40.09 -5.18 1.29
CA ASP A 3 40.18 -4.61 2.63
C ASP A 3 40.09 -3.09 2.53
N ILE A 4 38.93 -2.52 2.89
CA ILE A 4 38.73 -1.08 2.97
C ILE A 4 39.09 -0.64 4.38
N ILE A 5 40.18 0.13 4.50
CA ILE A 5 40.55 0.78 5.75
C ILE A 5 39.95 2.18 5.75
N LEU A 6 38.99 2.42 6.66
CA LEU A 6 38.45 3.75 6.91
C LEU A 6 39.45 4.56 7.72
N HIS A 7 40.27 5.36 7.02
CA HIS A 7 41.25 6.24 7.64
C HIS A 7 40.63 7.60 8.00
N ASN A 8 41.12 8.23 9.07
CA ASN A 8 40.71 9.58 9.51
C ASN A 8 39.20 9.76 9.78
N LEU A 9 38.54 8.73 10.31
CA LEU A 9 37.14 8.84 10.75
C LEU A 9 37.07 9.85 11.91
N ASP A 10 36.28 10.91 11.76
CA ASP A 10 36.09 11.90 12.82
C ASP A 10 35.42 11.27 14.06
N ALA A 11 35.65 11.87 15.23
CA ALA A 11 35.19 11.31 16.50
C ALA A 11 33.65 11.21 16.58
N ILE A 12 32.92 12.12 15.94
CA ILE A 12 31.45 12.14 15.98
C ILE A 12 30.92 11.00 15.11
N LEU A 13 31.46 10.81 13.91
CA LEU A 13 31.06 9.72 13.02
C LEU A 13 31.44 8.35 13.58
N ALA A 14 32.62 8.24 14.21
CA ALA A 14 33.03 7.01 14.91
C ALA A 14 32.05 6.64 16.03
N ASP A 15 31.61 7.62 16.80
CA ASP A 15 30.65 7.44 17.89
C ASP A 15 29.25 7.08 17.37
N ARG A 16 28.80 7.72 16.28
CA ARG A 16 27.56 7.34 15.58
C ARG A 16 27.61 5.91 15.06
N LEU A 17 28.74 5.51 14.47
CA LEU A 17 28.94 4.15 13.95
C LEU A 17 28.84 3.11 15.08
N ARG A 18 29.47 3.38 16.24
CA ARG A 18 29.37 2.51 17.43
C ARG A 18 27.93 2.37 17.92
N ARG A 19 27.19 3.46 18.06
CA ARG A 19 25.79 3.40 18.49
C ARG A 19 24.92 2.53 17.58
N VAL A 20 25.12 2.62 16.26
CA VAL A 20 24.38 1.78 15.30
C VAL A 20 24.77 0.31 15.44
N ALA A 21 26.08 0.03 15.62
CA ALA A 21 26.58 -1.32 15.81
C ALA A 21 26.00 -1.95 17.09
N GLU A 22 26.02 -1.23 18.21
CA GLU A 22 25.46 -1.65 19.50
C GLU A 22 23.95 -1.90 19.40
N ALA A 23 23.20 -0.96 18.84
CA ALA A 23 21.75 -1.08 18.70
C ALA A 23 21.31 -2.29 17.86
N ARG A 24 22.17 -2.73 16.92
CA ARG A 24 21.89 -3.88 16.04
C ARG A 24 22.63 -5.16 16.42
N GLY A 25 23.47 -5.14 17.45
CA GLY A 25 24.33 -6.27 17.82
C GLY A 25 25.31 -6.67 16.71
N TRP A 26 25.77 -5.71 15.91
CA TRP A 26 26.68 -5.94 14.78
C TRP A 26 28.13 -5.59 15.13
N SER A 27 29.09 -6.19 14.43
CA SER A 27 30.48 -5.72 14.47
C SER A 27 30.63 -4.36 13.79
N LEU A 28 31.66 -3.60 14.15
CA LEU A 28 31.94 -2.31 13.50
C LEU A 28 32.21 -2.46 12.00
N GLN A 29 32.90 -3.53 11.60
CA GLN A 29 33.20 -3.83 10.20
C GLN A 29 31.91 -4.10 9.42
N ARG A 30 31.02 -4.95 9.95
CA ARG A 30 29.72 -5.23 9.32
C ARG A 30 28.87 -3.96 9.23
N THR A 31 28.85 -3.18 10.30
CA THR A 31 28.10 -1.93 10.35
C THR A 31 28.60 -0.92 9.31
N ALA A 32 29.93 -0.75 9.21
CA ALA A 32 30.54 0.14 8.23
C ALA A 32 30.21 -0.29 6.79
N LEU A 33 30.39 -1.58 6.49
CA LEU A 33 30.09 -2.13 5.17
C LEU A 33 28.61 -1.89 4.80
N HIS A 34 27.70 -2.27 5.69
CA HIS A 34 26.26 -2.13 5.44
C HIS A 34 25.82 -0.67 5.25
N LEU A 35 26.41 0.26 6.02
CA LEU A 35 26.11 1.68 5.88
C LEU A 35 26.69 2.27 4.58
N ILE A 36 27.86 1.81 4.13
CA ILE A 36 28.43 2.21 2.84
C ILE A 36 27.54 1.69 1.70
N GLU A 37 27.14 0.42 1.74
CA GLU A 37 26.22 -0.17 0.74
C GLU A 37 24.90 0.59 0.68
N SER A 38 24.29 0.85 1.85
CA SER A 38 23.02 1.57 1.94
C SER A 38 23.16 3.01 1.45
N GLY A 39 24.26 3.69 1.80
CA GLY A 39 24.54 5.05 1.36
C GLY A 39 24.81 5.15 -0.14
N LEU A 40 25.56 4.19 -0.68
CA LEU A 40 25.81 4.10 -2.12
C LEU A 40 24.51 3.91 -2.89
N PHE A 41 23.63 3.01 -2.42
CA PHE A 41 22.32 2.80 -3.03
C PHE A 41 21.48 4.09 -3.08
N VAL A 42 21.51 4.89 -2.02
CA VAL A 42 20.80 6.19 -1.99
C VAL A 42 21.40 7.17 -2.99
N VAL A 43 22.72 7.28 -3.05
CA VAL A 43 23.41 8.17 -3.99
C VAL A 43 23.18 7.75 -5.44
N GLU A 44 23.21 6.45 -5.73
CA GLU A 44 22.91 5.91 -7.06
C GLU A 44 21.45 6.18 -7.46
N ALA A 45 20.51 6.02 -6.52
CA ALA A 45 19.11 6.36 -6.76
C ALA A 45 18.91 7.86 -7.07
N GLU A 46 19.70 8.75 -6.46
CA GLU A 46 19.69 10.18 -6.80
C GLU A 46 20.28 10.46 -8.18
N MET A 47 21.31 9.71 -8.59
CA MET A 47 21.94 9.84 -9.91
C MET A 47 21.05 9.36 -11.06
N VAL A 48 20.22 8.35 -10.82
CA VAL A 48 19.31 7.79 -11.83
C VAL A 48 18.15 8.74 -12.18
N GLY A 49 18.00 9.85 -11.45
CA GLY A 49 17.06 10.90 -11.81
C GLY A 49 15.63 10.58 -11.36
N ARG A 50 14.95 11.64 -10.91
CA ARG A 50 13.54 11.62 -10.55
C ARG A 50 12.71 11.25 -11.77
N PHE A 51 11.94 10.17 -11.69
CA PHE A 51 11.23 9.50 -12.79
C PHE A 51 12.21 9.10 -13.91
N ASN A 52 12.36 7.79 -14.10
CA ASN A 52 13.02 7.25 -15.28
C ASN A 52 12.31 7.85 -16.51
N ASP A 53 13.03 8.23 -17.57
CA ASP A 53 12.42 8.81 -18.78
C ASP A 53 11.23 7.95 -19.27
N HIS A 54 11.30 6.64 -19.04
CA HIS A 54 10.20 5.71 -19.26
C HIS A 54 8.90 6.03 -18.51
N ASP A 55 8.96 6.41 -17.23
CA ASP A 55 7.76 6.74 -16.44
C ASP A 55 7.19 8.09 -16.86
N ALA A 56 8.07 9.04 -17.23
CA ALA A 56 7.67 10.33 -17.77
C ALA A 56 6.99 10.15 -19.14
N ASP A 57 7.56 9.32 -20.01
CA ASP A 57 7.01 8.98 -21.33
C ASP A 57 5.68 8.22 -21.18
N ALA A 58 5.60 7.23 -20.30
CA ALA A 58 4.37 6.50 -20.03
C ALA A 58 3.25 7.40 -19.48
N LEU A 59 3.59 8.33 -18.57
CA LEU A 59 2.65 9.33 -18.08
C LEU A 59 2.20 10.29 -19.18
N GLN A 60 3.12 10.72 -20.03
CA GLN A 60 2.84 11.61 -21.16
C GLN A 60 1.92 10.94 -22.20
N GLU A 61 2.15 9.67 -22.51
CA GLU A 61 1.30 8.85 -23.39
C GLU A 61 -0.11 8.69 -22.80
N ALA A 62 -0.22 8.41 -21.49
CA ALA A 62 -1.51 8.30 -20.82
C ALA A 62 -2.30 9.62 -20.86
N ILE A 63 -1.63 10.75 -20.63
CA ILE A 63 -2.26 12.08 -20.72
C ILE A 63 -2.72 12.37 -22.16
N ALA A 64 -1.88 12.07 -23.16
CA ALA A 64 -2.22 12.26 -24.57
C ALA A 64 -3.47 11.44 -24.95
N ALA A 65 -3.54 10.17 -24.54
CA ALA A 65 -4.70 9.32 -24.77
C ALA A 65 -5.99 9.87 -24.11
N LEU A 66 -5.90 10.44 -22.92
CA LEU A 66 -7.05 11.06 -22.25
C LEU A 66 -7.53 12.35 -22.92
N GLN A 67 -6.63 13.09 -23.56
CA GLN A 67 -6.97 14.32 -24.30
C GLN A 67 -7.69 14.05 -25.63
N GLU A 68 -7.47 12.88 -26.23
CA GLU A 68 -8.17 12.47 -27.45
C GLU A 68 -9.64 12.13 -27.20
N ILE A 69 -10.05 11.94 -25.95
CA ILE A 69 -11.45 11.68 -25.60
C ILE A 69 -12.28 12.93 -25.93
N PRO A 70 -13.23 12.85 -26.89
CA PRO A 70 -14.06 13.99 -27.22
C PRO A 70 -14.83 14.45 -25.99
N SER A 71 -14.82 15.77 -25.74
CA SER A 71 -15.68 16.38 -24.74
C SER A 71 -17.12 16.37 -25.24
N ASP A 72 -17.77 15.21 -25.13
CA ASP A 72 -19.20 15.07 -25.43
C ASP A 72 -20.01 15.40 -24.17
N PRO A 73 -20.90 16.43 -24.23
CA PRO A 73 -21.85 16.73 -23.16
C PRO A 73 -22.64 15.51 -22.68
N GLY A 74 -22.85 14.52 -23.56
CA GLY A 74 -23.54 13.25 -23.27
C GLY A 74 -22.89 12.42 -22.16
N PHE A 75 -21.55 12.38 -22.05
CA PHE A 75 -20.89 11.63 -20.97
C PHE A 75 -21.17 12.21 -19.58
N SER A 76 -21.34 13.54 -19.49
CA SER A 76 -21.74 14.22 -18.23
C SER A 76 -23.19 13.94 -17.82
N LEU A 77 -23.99 13.33 -18.71
CA LEU A 77 -25.40 13.00 -18.48
C LEU A 77 -25.61 11.52 -18.12
N ILE A 78 -24.59 10.66 -18.27
CA ILE A 78 -24.67 9.24 -17.89
C ILE A 78 -24.85 9.16 -16.36
N GLY A 79 -25.97 8.55 -15.93
CA GLY A 79 -26.36 8.42 -14.53
C GLY A 79 -27.37 9.45 -14.02
N ARG A 80 -27.73 10.47 -14.81
CA ARG A 80 -28.86 11.35 -14.50
C ARG A 80 -30.15 10.77 -15.08
N ALA A 81 -30.83 9.92 -14.32
CA ALA A 81 -32.19 9.53 -14.64
C ALA A 81 -33.15 10.70 -14.35
N GLU A 82 -34.14 10.91 -15.23
CA GLU A 82 -35.35 11.68 -14.89
C GLU A 82 -35.95 11.13 -13.58
N PRO A 83 -36.53 11.95 -12.69
CA PRO A 83 -37.10 11.47 -11.44
C PRO A 83 -38.15 10.38 -11.72
N GLN A 84 -37.79 9.13 -11.42
CA GLN A 84 -38.69 8.00 -11.61
C GLN A 84 -39.82 8.09 -10.58
N GLU A 85 -41.06 8.17 -11.06
CA GLU A 85 -42.25 8.21 -10.21
C GLU A 85 -42.29 6.99 -9.27
N ALA A 86 -42.61 7.24 -8.00
CA ALA A 86 -42.39 6.29 -6.92
C ALA A 86 -43.06 4.92 -7.18
N PRO A 87 -42.34 3.79 -6.97
CA PRO A 87 -42.90 2.47 -7.24
C PRO A 87 -44.05 2.15 -6.28
N LYS A 88 -45.18 1.67 -6.81
CA LYS A 88 -46.31 1.17 -6.00
C LYS A 88 -45.84 0.05 -5.07
N PRO A 89 -46.29 0.02 -3.79
CA PRO A 89 -45.85 -0.97 -2.82
C PRO A 89 -46.21 -2.39 -3.28
N ARG A 90 -45.22 -3.30 -3.23
CA ARG A 90 -45.42 -4.72 -3.55
C ARG A 90 -46.17 -5.41 -2.41
N SER A 91 -47.07 -6.32 -2.74
CA SER A 91 -47.77 -7.19 -1.78
C SER A 91 -46.77 -8.05 -1.01
N ALA A 92 -46.93 -8.12 0.31
CA ALA A 92 -46.05 -8.83 1.24
C ALA A 92 -45.92 -10.33 0.89
N GLY A 93 -44.70 -10.87 1.06
CA GLY A 93 -44.33 -12.26 0.79
C GLY A 93 -44.95 -13.27 1.76
N PRO A 94 -44.58 -14.56 1.62
CA PRO A 94 -45.29 -15.67 2.26
C PRO A 94 -45.09 -15.72 3.79
N ASP A 95 -46.14 -16.17 4.49
CA ASP A 95 -46.22 -16.29 5.96
C ASP A 95 -45.27 -17.36 6.51
N LEU A 96 -44.42 -16.99 7.47
CA LEU A 96 -43.35 -17.81 8.06
C LEU A 96 -43.66 -18.28 9.50
N SER A 97 -44.95 -18.39 9.86
CA SER A 97 -45.39 -18.83 11.19
C SER A 97 -45.01 -20.28 11.59
N GLY A 98 -44.33 -21.04 10.73
CA GLY A 98 -43.98 -22.46 10.97
C GLY A 98 -42.55 -22.73 11.50
N LEU A 99 -41.74 -21.70 11.74
CA LEU A 99 -40.32 -21.87 12.10
C LEU A 99 -40.07 -22.12 13.60
N GLU A 100 -41.09 -22.07 14.46
CA GLU A 100 -40.94 -22.29 15.90
C GLU A 100 -40.64 -23.76 16.30
N LEU A 101 -40.88 -24.73 15.40
CA LEU A 101 -40.65 -26.16 15.64
C LEU A 101 -39.16 -26.58 15.61
N LEU A 102 -38.26 -25.69 15.21
CA LEU A 102 -36.83 -25.98 15.07
C LEU A 102 -35.99 -25.59 16.31
N GLU A 103 -36.58 -24.90 17.30
CA GLU A 103 -35.86 -24.57 18.54
C GLU A 103 -35.75 -25.74 19.53
N GLU A 104 -36.59 -26.78 19.39
CA GLU A 104 -36.64 -27.95 20.28
C GLU A 104 -35.39 -28.85 20.17
N PHE A 105 -34.67 -28.80 19.05
CA PHE A 105 -33.51 -29.66 18.78
C PHE A 105 -32.15 -29.04 19.10
N ARG A 106 -32.09 -27.92 19.85
CA ARG A 106 -30.80 -27.31 20.21
C ARG A 106 -30.16 -28.06 21.39
N PRO A 107 -29.07 -28.85 21.21
CA PRO A 107 -28.41 -29.53 22.32
C PRO A 107 -27.74 -28.53 23.26
N ARG A 108 -28.03 -28.63 24.57
CA ARG A 108 -27.36 -27.85 25.62
C ARG A 108 -25.94 -28.39 25.85
N THR A 109 -24.93 -27.56 25.69
CA THR A 109 -23.55 -27.85 26.13
C THR A 109 -23.46 -27.68 27.65
N PRO A 110 -23.01 -28.68 28.42
CA PRO A 110 -22.75 -28.50 29.85
C PRO A 110 -21.42 -27.77 30.10
N ASP A 111 -21.45 -26.77 30.99
CA ASP A 111 -20.29 -26.03 31.51
C ASP A 111 -19.31 -26.95 32.24
N SER A 112 -18.00 -26.72 32.05
CA SER A 112 -16.91 -27.42 32.74
C SER A 112 -16.70 -26.87 34.16
N ALA A 113 -16.63 -27.76 35.14
CA ALA A 113 -16.10 -27.52 36.49
C ALA A 113 -14.96 -28.50 36.75
#